data_AF-A0A9W8IY25-F1
#
_entry.id   AF-A0A9W8IY25-F1
#
_cell.length_a   1.000
_cell.length_b   1.000
_cell.length_c   1.000
_cell.angle_alpha   90.00
_cell.angle_beta   90.00
_cell.angle_gamma   90.00
#
_symmetry.space_group_name_H-M   'P 1'
#
loop_
_entity.id
_entity.type
_entity.pdbx_description
1 polymer ?
#
loop_
_entity_poly.entity_id
_entity_poly.type
_entity_poly.pdbx_seq_one_letter_code
_entity_poly.pdbx_strand_id
1 'polypeptide(L)'
;MLFTNVIGALSLLSSPYFTSAALVNRTIDDTAGDSVTGLRPVYFPSPASLRMWKDHTCPLNDCVTRPDLNQTFGNSYTAATFSGLDYCGIDKNPGSAIYIFFILVNYAGRAGVISRTDCKFVLDNGPAVSYLHMPDRSKANILYKQLVFHQTGLANTEHALEIVTEGLAYQTYVNFDYAIYTQWVFLHL
;
A
#
# COMPACT_ATOMS: atom_id res chain seq x y z
N MET A 1 -75.93 21.91 17.65
CA MET A 1 -75.12 20.82 17.07
C MET A 1 -73.70 21.35 16.94
N LEU A 2 -72.80 20.97 17.85
CA LEU A 2 -71.38 21.35 17.83
C LEU A 2 -70.60 20.13 17.34
N PHE A 3 -69.90 20.26 16.22
CA PHE A 3 -68.92 19.28 15.75
C PHE A 3 -67.55 19.67 16.30
N THR A 4 -66.98 18.84 17.17
CA THR A 4 -65.58 18.91 17.59
C THR A 4 -64.74 18.01 16.70
N ASN A 5 -63.85 18.61 15.90
CA ASN A 5 -62.83 17.89 15.15
C ASN A 5 -61.68 17.51 16.09
N VAL A 6 -61.38 16.22 16.17
CA VAL A 6 -60.18 15.70 16.87
C VAL A 6 -59.06 15.57 15.85
N ILE A 7 -57.99 16.34 16.00
CA ILE A 7 -56.77 16.20 15.22
C ILE A 7 -55.92 15.12 15.90
N GLY A 8 -55.79 13.96 15.25
CA GLY A 8 -54.86 12.91 15.67
C GLY A 8 -53.44 13.27 15.24
N ALA A 9 -52.55 13.53 16.20
CA ALA A 9 -51.13 13.67 15.94
C ALA A 9 -50.51 12.29 15.67
N LEU A 10 -50.03 12.07 14.44
CA LEU A 10 -49.28 10.88 14.07
C LEU A 10 -47.82 11.05 14.54
N SER A 11 -47.47 10.47 15.69
CA SER A 11 -46.09 10.46 16.18
C SER A 11 -45.25 9.47 15.38
N LEU A 12 -44.43 9.98 14.47
CA LEU A 12 -43.35 9.21 13.85
C LEU A 12 -42.29 8.94 14.93
N LEU A 13 -42.37 7.77 15.57
CA LEU A 13 -41.29 7.24 16.40
C LEU A 13 -40.11 6.90 15.49
N SER A 14 -39.22 7.87 15.27
CA SER A 14 -37.90 7.62 14.71
C SER A 14 -37.12 6.77 15.71
N SER A 15 -37.12 5.45 15.54
CA SER A 15 -36.25 4.58 16.32
C SER A 15 -34.80 4.98 16.04
N PRO A 16 -34.00 5.38 17.04
CA PRO A 16 -32.59 5.68 16.81
C PRO A 16 -31.90 4.35 16.47
N TYR A 17 -31.59 4.15 15.19
CA TYR A 17 -30.67 3.10 14.79
C TYR A 17 -29.30 3.49 15.35
N PHE A 18 -28.83 2.77 16.37
CA PHE A 18 -27.47 2.92 16.85
C PHE A 18 -26.53 2.33 15.79
N THR A 19 -25.97 3.17 14.94
CA THR A 19 -24.90 2.76 14.04
C THR A 19 -23.60 2.72 14.84
N SER A 20 -23.06 1.53 15.07
CA SER A 20 -21.73 1.36 15.65
C SER A 20 -20.72 1.33 14.50
N ALA A 21 -19.68 2.16 14.55
CA ALA A 21 -18.59 2.11 13.59
C ALA A 21 -17.39 1.41 14.24
N ALA A 22 -16.88 0.35 13.61
CA ALA A 22 -15.66 -0.33 14.02
C ALA A 22 -14.51 0.02 13.08
N LEU A 23 -13.32 0.25 13.63
CA LEU A 23 -12.09 0.34 12.84
C LEU A 23 -11.59 -1.06 12.54
N VAL A 24 -11.38 -1.36 11.26
CA VAL A 24 -10.86 -2.65 10.82
C VAL A 24 -9.60 -2.43 9.99
N ASN A 25 -8.54 -3.15 10.33
CA ASN A 25 -7.34 -3.20 9.53
C ASN A 25 -7.47 -4.27 8.45
N ARG A 26 -7.07 -3.93 7.23
CA ARG A 26 -7.04 -4.79 6.05
C ARG A 26 -5.67 -4.71 5.41
N THR A 27 -5.30 -5.75 4.66
CA THR A 27 -4.00 -5.85 4.02
C THR A 27 -4.12 -5.83 2.51
N ILE A 28 -3.12 -5.27 1.85
CA ILE A 28 -2.93 -5.36 0.40
C ILE A 28 -1.56 -5.99 0.19
N ASP A 29 -1.56 -7.24 -0.25
CA ASP A 29 -0.37 -8.01 -0.58
C ASP A 29 0.12 -7.65 -1.99
N ASP A 30 1.42 -7.69 -2.23
CA ASP A 30 2.01 -7.41 -3.54
C ASP A 30 1.47 -8.33 -4.67
N THR A 31 1.19 -9.59 -4.33
CA THR A 31 0.81 -10.63 -5.29
C THR A 31 -0.67 -10.99 -5.18
N ALA A 32 -1.19 -11.20 -3.96
CA ALA A 32 -2.57 -11.58 -3.72
C ALA A 32 -3.53 -10.37 -3.77
N GLY A 33 -3.02 -9.15 -3.56
CA GLY A 33 -3.80 -7.93 -3.54
C GLY A 33 -4.55 -7.72 -2.23
N ASP A 34 -5.59 -6.90 -2.30
CA ASP A 34 -6.45 -6.55 -1.18
C ASP A 34 -7.17 -7.76 -0.57
N SER A 35 -7.12 -7.87 0.75
CA SER A 35 -7.70 -9.00 1.52
C SER A 35 -9.22 -9.17 1.42
N VAL A 36 -9.95 -8.17 0.87
CA VAL A 36 -11.41 -8.19 0.73
C VAL A 36 -11.82 -8.36 -0.74
N THR A 37 -11.19 -7.62 -1.63
CA THR A 37 -11.57 -7.48 -3.04
C THR A 37 -10.66 -8.26 -3.98
N GLY A 38 -9.44 -8.61 -3.55
CA GLY A 38 -8.39 -9.21 -4.38
C GLY A 38 -7.78 -8.24 -5.40
N LEU A 39 -8.11 -6.94 -5.34
CA LEU A 39 -7.51 -5.93 -6.21
C LEU A 39 -6.01 -5.83 -5.91
N ARG A 40 -5.19 -5.99 -6.94
CA ARG A 40 -3.73 -6.00 -6.83
C ARG A 40 -3.16 -4.60 -7.04
N PRO A 41 -1.98 -4.31 -6.49
CA PRO A 41 -1.23 -3.11 -6.85
C PRO A 41 -1.01 -3.03 -8.36
N VAL A 42 -0.94 -1.80 -8.86
CA VAL A 42 -0.70 -1.52 -10.28
C VAL A 42 0.75 -1.11 -10.46
N TYR A 43 1.51 -2.00 -11.11
CA TYR A 43 2.93 -1.79 -11.38
C TYR A 43 3.13 -1.11 -12.73
N PHE A 44 3.75 0.07 -12.74
CA PHE A 44 4.06 0.81 -13.95
C PHE A 44 5.55 0.71 -14.32
N PRO A 45 5.88 0.75 -15.62
CA PRO A 45 4.97 0.92 -16.75
C PRO A 45 4.16 -0.35 -17.03
N SER A 46 2.87 -0.13 -17.34
CA SER A 46 1.91 -1.16 -17.67
C SER A 46 1.83 -1.33 -19.20
N PRO A 47 1.75 -2.56 -19.73
CA PRO A 47 1.71 -3.81 -18.99
C PRO A 47 3.08 -4.16 -18.41
N ALA A 48 3.08 -4.89 -17.29
CA ALA A 48 4.29 -5.45 -16.66
C ALA A 48 5.15 -6.31 -17.62
N SER A 49 4.67 -6.59 -18.84
CA SER A 49 5.44 -7.10 -19.99
C SER A 49 6.63 -6.24 -20.39
N LEU A 50 6.74 -5.01 -19.88
CA LEU A 50 7.99 -4.22 -19.93
C LEU A 50 9.07 -4.75 -18.98
N ARG A 51 8.77 -5.83 -18.22
CA ARG A 51 9.65 -6.75 -17.47
C ARG A 51 10.48 -6.14 -16.34
N MET A 52 10.25 -4.89 -15.96
CA MET A 52 11.06 -4.26 -14.90
C MET A 52 10.64 -4.67 -13.48
N TRP A 53 9.34 -4.80 -13.24
CA TRP A 53 8.83 -5.37 -12.01
C TRP A 53 8.90 -6.89 -12.07
N LYS A 54 9.47 -7.47 -11.03
CA LYS A 54 9.77 -8.89 -10.90
C LYS A 54 9.24 -9.38 -9.57
N ASP A 55 8.48 -10.46 -9.62
CA ASP A 55 8.06 -11.15 -8.41
C ASP A 55 9.12 -12.16 -7.94
N HIS A 56 8.82 -12.85 -6.84
CA HIS A 56 9.65 -13.89 -6.27
C HIS A 56 9.98 -15.07 -7.21
N THR A 57 9.20 -15.30 -8.28
CA THR A 57 9.41 -16.38 -9.26
C THR A 57 10.52 -16.08 -10.28
N CYS A 58 11.04 -14.85 -10.26
CA CYS A 58 12.07 -14.40 -11.18
C CYS A 58 13.29 -15.35 -11.23
N PRO A 59 13.80 -15.69 -12.43
CA PRO A 59 14.96 -16.57 -12.57
C PRO A 59 16.23 -16.01 -11.90
N LEU A 60 17.11 -16.91 -11.42
CA LEU A 60 18.36 -16.57 -10.73
C LEU A 60 19.33 -15.72 -11.57
N ASN A 61 19.27 -15.84 -12.89
CA ASN A 61 20.10 -15.08 -13.82
C ASN A 61 19.51 -13.69 -14.15
N ASP A 62 18.30 -13.38 -13.69
CA ASP A 62 17.61 -12.09 -13.90
C ASP A 62 17.50 -11.33 -12.56
N CYS A 63 17.11 -12.00 -11.46
CA CYS A 63 16.99 -11.38 -10.13
C CYS A 63 18.04 -11.86 -9.14
N VAL A 64 19.03 -10.99 -8.89
CA VAL A 64 20.11 -11.26 -7.91
C VAL A 64 19.64 -11.08 -6.47
N THR A 65 18.85 -10.04 -6.20
CA THR A 65 18.28 -9.80 -4.87
C THR A 65 17.14 -10.77 -4.62
N ARG A 66 17.32 -11.68 -3.64
CA ARG A 66 16.30 -12.67 -3.25
C ARG A 66 16.03 -12.62 -1.75
N PRO A 67 15.02 -11.83 -1.33
CA PRO A 67 14.45 -11.94 0.00
C PRO A 67 14.02 -13.38 0.33
N ASP A 68 14.16 -13.74 1.60
CA ASP A 68 13.66 -14.99 2.17
C ASP A 68 12.14 -14.92 2.30
N LEU A 69 11.43 -15.76 1.54
CA LEU A 69 9.96 -15.76 1.46
C LEU A 69 9.30 -16.00 2.82
N ASN A 70 9.95 -16.73 3.73
CA ASN A 70 9.39 -16.97 5.07
C ASN A 70 9.34 -15.70 5.93
N GLN A 71 10.02 -14.63 5.51
CA GLN A 71 10.06 -13.35 6.19
C GLN A 71 9.23 -12.27 5.49
N THR A 72 8.78 -12.52 4.26
CA THR A 72 7.90 -11.61 3.51
C THR A 72 6.45 -11.80 3.90
N PHE A 73 5.62 -10.80 3.61
CA PHE A 73 4.18 -10.98 3.73
C PHE A 73 3.68 -11.85 2.58
N GLY A 74 2.70 -12.72 2.85
CA GLY A 74 2.12 -13.60 1.82
C GLY A 74 3.05 -14.65 1.20
N ASN A 75 4.31 -14.78 1.64
CA ASN A 75 5.38 -15.53 0.95
C ASN A 75 5.63 -15.04 -0.49
N SER A 76 5.38 -13.76 -0.75
CA SER A 76 5.64 -13.10 -2.03
C SER A 76 6.33 -11.75 -1.82
N TYR A 77 6.79 -11.17 -2.93
CA TYR A 77 7.26 -9.79 -3.01
C TYR A 77 7.34 -9.41 -4.48
N THR A 78 7.23 -8.12 -4.78
CA THR A 78 7.40 -7.58 -6.12
C THR A 78 8.35 -6.38 -6.09
N ALA A 79 9.37 -6.42 -6.92
CA ALA A 79 10.48 -5.47 -6.88
C ALA A 79 10.95 -5.05 -8.26
N ALA A 80 11.59 -3.87 -8.34
CA ALA A 80 12.19 -3.35 -9.54
C ALA A 80 13.49 -2.60 -9.20
N THR A 81 14.39 -2.54 -10.17
CA THR A 81 15.50 -1.57 -10.18
C THR A 81 15.24 -0.56 -11.28
N PHE A 82 15.11 0.71 -10.89
CA PHE A 82 14.77 1.79 -11.78
C PHE A 82 16.00 2.54 -12.27
N SER A 83 15.93 3.02 -13.51
CA SER A 83 16.94 3.87 -14.13
C SER A 83 16.26 4.95 -14.97
N GLY A 84 15.44 5.80 -14.36
CA GLY A 84 14.69 6.84 -15.09
C GLY A 84 13.33 7.19 -14.49
N LEU A 85 12.37 7.47 -15.37
CA LEU A 85 11.01 7.90 -15.04
C LEU A 85 10.09 6.70 -14.82
N ASP A 86 10.04 6.17 -13.60
CA ASP A 86 9.19 5.01 -13.28
C ASP A 86 8.51 5.14 -11.90
N TYR A 87 7.33 4.55 -11.75
CA TYR A 87 6.53 4.55 -10.52
C TYR A 87 5.70 3.25 -10.36
N CYS A 88 5.16 3.00 -9.17
CA CYS A 88 4.13 1.97 -8.91
C CYS A 88 3.01 2.59 -8.09
N GLY A 89 1.77 2.24 -8.40
CA GLY A 89 0.58 2.74 -7.71
C GLY A 89 -0.13 1.65 -6.93
N ILE A 90 -0.70 2.02 -5.79
CA ILE A 90 -1.77 1.27 -5.13
C ILE A 90 -3.03 2.10 -5.30
N ASP A 91 -3.87 1.68 -6.24
CA ASP A 91 -5.09 2.37 -6.60
C ASP A 91 -6.30 1.85 -5.81
N LYS A 92 -7.17 2.78 -5.40
CA LYS A 92 -8.52 2.53 -4.86
C LYS A 92 -8.55 1.77 -3.54
N ASN A 93 -7.79 2.25 -2.56
CA ASN A 93 -7.83 1.69 -1.21
C ASN A 93 -8.82 2.49 -0.35
N PRO A 94 -9.94 1.89 0.11
CA PRO A 94 -10.84 2.59 1.02
C PRO A 94 -10.21 2.69 2.41
N GLY A 95 -10.14 3.88 3.03
CA GLY A 95 -9.77 3.92 4.45
C GLY A 95 -9.33 5.26 5.04
N SER A 96 -9.41 5.35 6.36
CA SER A 96 -8.97 6.49 7.16
C SER A 96 -7.47 6.49 7.52
N ALA A 97 -6.74 5.43 7.17
CA ALA A 97 -5.29 5.36 7.34
C ALA A 97 -4.66 4.37 6.36
N ILE A 98 -3.40 4.60 5.99
CA ILE A 98 -2.59 3.70 5.16
C ILE A 98 -1.16 3.61 5.72
N TYR A 99 -0.56 2.43 5.64
CA TYR A 99 0.79 2.09 6.08
C TYR A 99 1.45 1.22 5.01
N ILE A 100 2.63 1.61 4.54
CA ILE A 100 3.35 0.91 3.47
C ILE A 100 4.61 0.26 4.01
N PHE A 101 4.78 -1.02 3.68
CA PHE A 101 5.90 -1.82 4.12
C PHE A 101 6.74 -2.28 2.93
N PHE A 102 8.03 -1.99 2.99
CA PHE A 102 9.01 -2.46 2.03
C PHE A 102 9.92 -3.53 2.61
N ILE A 103 10.58 -4.25 1.70
CA ILE A 103 11.80 -5.00 1.99
C ILE A 103 12.99 -4.13 1.55
N LEU A 104 13.84 -3.75 2.51
CA LEU A 104 15.03 -2.94 2.25
C LEU A 104 16.29 -3.80 2.22
N VAL A 105 17.29 -3.40 1.44
CA VAL A 105 18.48 -4.22 1.21
C VAL A 105 19.72 -3.45 1.66
N ASN A 106 20.50 -4.04 2.58
CA ASN A 106 21.86 -3.57 2.85
C ASN A 106 22.86 -4.30 1.95
N TYR A 107 22.64 -5.61 1.78
CA TYR A 107 23.47 -6.49 0.95
C TYR A 107 22.64 -7.61 0.34
N ALA A 108 22.79 -7.79 -0.99
CA ALA A 108 22.07 -8.80 -1.76
C ALA A 108 22.90 -10.07 -2.04
N GLY A 109 23.91 -10.37 -1.20
CA GLY A 109 24.77 -11.55 -1.38
C GLY A 109 25.90 -11.37 -2.42
N ARG A 110 25.96 -10.22 -3.11
CA ARG A 110 26.97 -9.92 -4.13
C ARG A 110 27.32 -8.43 -4.17
N ALA A 111 28.59 -8.11 -4.41
CA ALA A 111 29.03 -6.74 -4.66
C ALA A 111 28.49 -6.19 -5.99
N GLY A 112 28.26 -4.87 -6.07
CA GLY A 112 27.76 -4.20 -7.27
C GLY A 112 26.24 -4.24 -7.48
N VAL A 113 25.47 -4.89 -6.57
CA VAL A 113 24.02 -4.91 -6.65
C VAL A 113 23.41 -3.61 -6.12
N ILE A 114 22.53 -3.00 -6.91
CA ILE A 114 21.75 -1.83 -6.50
C ILE A 114 20.81 -2.21 -5.36
N SER A 115 20.95 -1.50 -4.25
CA SER A 115 20.27 -1.79 -2.97
C SER A 115 19.74 -0.54 -2.29
N ARG A 116 20.11 0.63 -2.80
CA ARG A 116 19.56 1.92 -2.37
C ARG A 116 18.09 1.96 -2.73
N THR A 117 17.26 2.42 -1.80
CA THR A 117 15.86 2.75 -2.08
C THR A 117 15.69 4.25 -1.91
N ASP A 118 15.23 4.91 -2.95
CA ASP A 118 14.96 6.34 -3.00
C ASP A 118 13.69 6.52 -3.82
N CYS A 119 12.65 7.02 -3.17
CA CYS A 119 11.33 7.20 -3.76
C CYS A 119 10.56 8.30 -3.06
N LYS A 120 9.42 8.68 -3.63
CA LYS A 120 8.45 9.59 -3.06
C LYS A 120 7.09 8.92 -2.99
N PHE A 121 6.32 9.24 -1.97
CA PHE A 121 4.94 8.81 -1.81
C PHE A 121 4.01 9.97 -2.11
N VAL A 122 3.04 9.77 -3.01
CA VAL A 122 2.03 10.77 -3.38
C VAL A 122 0.66 10.18 -3.05
N LEU A 123 -0.03 10.76 -2.08
CA LEU A 123 -1.37 10.34 -1.68
C LEU A 123 -2.40 11.32 -2.25
N ASP A 124 -3.37 10.83 -3.02
CA ASP A 124 -4.47 11.60 -3.62
C ASP A 124 -4.04 12.86 -4.40
N ASN A 125 -2.95 12.76 -5.18
CA ASN A 125 -2.34 13.91 -5.87
C ASN A 125 -1.85 15.03 -4.93
N GLY A 126 -1.66 14.74 -3.65
CA GLY A 126 -1.14 15.65 -2.65
C GLY A 126 0.37 15.88 -2.76
N PRO A 127 0.96 16.58 -1.77
CA PRO A 127 2.40 16.79 -1.72
C PRO A 127 3.18 15.48 -1.62
N ALA A 128 4.24 15.36 -2.43
CA ALA A 128 5.11 14.20 -2.41
C ALA A 128 5.94 14.13 -1.11
N VAL A 129 5.96 12.97 -0.46
CA VAL A 129 6.76 12.69 0.74
C VAL A 129 7.95 11.82 0.38
N SER A 130 9.17 12.35 0.51
CA SER A 130 10.39 11.62 0.16
C SER A 130 10.76 10.56 1.19
N TYR A 131 11.30 9.45 0.71
CA TYR A 131 11.89 8.38 1.49
C TYR A 131 13.24 7.96 0.91
N LEU A 132 14.22 7.75 1.79
CA LEU A 132 15.56 7.33 1.41
C LEU A 132 16.10 6.27 2.38
N HIS A 133 16.45 5.11 1.84
CA HIS A 133 17.27 4.09 2.47
C HIS A 133 18.64 4.02 1.79
N MET A 134 19.68 4.30 2.57
CA MET A 134 21.07 4.10 2.18
C MET A 134 21.58 2.75 2.73
N PRO A 135 22.04 1.82 1.88
CA PRO A 135 22.51 0.50 2.32
C PRO A 135 23.69 0.60 3.29
N ASP A 136 23.54 0.00 4.47
CA ASP A 136 24.64 -0.17 5.43
C ASP A 136 25.55 -1.31 4.97
N ARG A 137 26.62 -0.96 4.25
CA ARG A 137 27.55 -1.94 3.67
C ARG A 137 28.33 -2.75 4.70
N SER A 138 28.28 -2.38 5.99
CA SER A 138 28.86 -3.20 7.06
C SER A 138 27.96 -4.38 7.46
N LYS A 139 26.68 -4.37 7.05
CA LYS A 139 25.69 -5.39 7.37
C LYS A 139 25.33 -6.21 6.14
N ALA A 140 25.55 -7.51 6.24
CA ALA A 140 25.20 -8.47 5.21
C ALA A 140 23.75 -8.95 5.35
N ASN A 141 22.76 -8.05 5.33
CA ASN A 141 21.36 -8.40 5.56
C ASN A 141 20.34 -7.71 4.65
N ILE A 142 19.13 -8.28 4.68
CA ILE A 142 17.89 -7.73 4.14
C ILE A 142 16.98 -7.42 5.33
N LEU A 143 16.29 -6.29 5.28
CA LEU A 143 15.39 -5.80 6.32
C LEU A 143 13.95 -5.98 5.84
N TYR A 144 13.15 -6.70 6.60
CA TYR A 144 11.75 -7.02 6.26
C TYR A 144 10.79 -6.16 7.07
N LYS A 145 9.54 -6.01 6.59
CA LYS A 145 8.47 -5.30 7.31
C LYS A 145 8.85 -3.88 7.70
N GLN A 146 9.60 -3.19 6.83
CA GLN A 146 10.08 -1.84 7.09
C GLN A 146 8.96 -0.85 6.75
N LEU A 147 8.44 -0.15 7.76
CA LEU A 147 7.47 0.92 7.54
C LEU A 147 8.17 2.11 6.86
N VAL A 148 7.82 2.36 5.61
CA VAL A 148 8.44 3.41 4.78
C VAL A 148 7.56 4.63 4.58
N PHE A 149 6.25 4.46 4.75
CA PHE A 149 5.27 5.54 4.68
C PHE A 149 4.06 5.21 5.54
N HIS A 150 3.46 6.22 6.15
CA HIS A 150 2.13 6.10 6.73
C HIS A 150 1.42 7.46 6.72
N GLN A 151 0.10 7.41 6.66
CA GLN A 151 -0.76 8.57 6.84
C GLN A 151 -2.03 8.13 7.57
N THR A 152 -2.42 8.90 8.58
CA THR A 152 -3.62 8.67 9.39
C THR A 152 -4.55 9.87 9.33
N GLY A 153 -5.81 9.71 9.76
CA GLY A 153 -6.77 10.80 9.80
C GLY A 153 -7.27 11.19 8.40
N LEU A 154 -7.21 10.25 7.46
CA LEU A 154 -7.80 10.40 6.13
C LEU A 154 -9.33 10.32 6.23
N ALA A 155 -10.01 10.90 5.25
CA ALA A 155 -11.42 10.63 5.06
C ALA A 155 -11.62 9.13 4.81
N ASN A 156 -12.76 8.57 5.20
CA ASN A 156 -13.00 7.15 4.93
C ASN A 156 -13.61 6.96 3.54
N THR A 157 -12.78 7.22 2.54
CA THR A 157 -13.10 7.17 1.11
C THR A 157 -12.06 6.34 0.39
N GLU A 158 -12.22 6.13 -0.91
CA GLU A 158 -11.14 5.56 -1.73
C GLU A 158 -9.99 6.54 -1.84
N HIS A 159 -8.77 6.03 -1.67
CA HIS A 159 -7.52 6.76 -1.79
C HIS A 159 -6.63 6.10 -2.85
N ALA A 160 -5.81 6.92 -3.50
CA ALA A 160 -4.78 6.46 -4.42
C ALA A 160 -3.41 6.85 -3.85
N LEU A 161 -2.51 5.88 -3.75
CA LEU A 161 -1.14 6.11 -3.32
C LEU A 161 -0.16 5.70 -4.42
N GLU A 162 0.70 6.64 -4.82
CA GLU A 162 1.77 6.40 -5.79
C GLU A 162 3.13 6.36 -5.10
N ILE A 163 3.97 5.42 -5.53
CA ILE A 163 5.38 5.25 -5.18
C ILE A 163 6.20 5.65 -6.39
N VAL A 164 6.84 6.82 -6.33
CA VAL A 164 7.46 7.48 -7.47
C VAL A 164 8.98 7.47 -7.34
N THR A 165 9.71 7.06 -8.38
CA THR A 165 11.19 7.08 -8.44
C THR A 165 11.75 8.04 -9.47
N GLU A 166 10.91 8.96 -9.97
CA GLU A 166 11.25 9.95 -10.99
C GLU A 166 12.29 10.99 -10.54
N GLY A 167 13.14 11.39 -11.49
CA GLY A 167 14.09 12.51 -11.36
C GLY A 167 15.42 12.14 -10.70
N LEU A 168 15.72 10.85 -10.56
CA LEU A 168 16.97 10.37 -9.97
C LEU A 168 18.08 10.25 -11.03
N ALA A 169 19.28 10.72 -10.70
CA ALA A 169 20.47 10.61 -11.55
C ALA A 169 21.17 9.24 -11.46
N TYR A 170 20.59 8.29 -10.74
CA TYR A 170 21.16 6.99 -10.40
C TYR A 170 20.06 5.94 -10.26
N GLN A 171 20.47 4.67 -10.23
CA GLN A 171 19.54 3.56 -10.06
C GLN A 171 19.07 3.41 -8.61
N THR A 172 17.80 3.02 -8.44
CA THR A 172 17.17 2.78 -7.15
C THR A 172 16.41 1.45 -7.19
N TYR A 173 16.46 0.71 -6.09
CA TYR A 173 15.77 -0.57 -5.91
C TYR A 173 14.56 -0.35 -4.99
N VAL A 174 13.37 -0.66 -5.49
CA VAL A 174 12.12 -0.64 -4.72
C VAL A 174 11.59 -2.05 -4.65
N ASN A 175 11.18 -2.47 -3.45
CA ASN A 175 10.54 -3.75 -3.22
C ASN A 175 9.33 -3.51 -2.31
N PHE A 176 8.14 -3.59 -2.92
CA PHE A 176 6.87 -3.50 -2.22
C PHE A 176 6.49 -4.90 -1.73
N ASP A 177 6.25 -5.00 -0.43
CA ASP A 177 5.88 -6.25 0.26
C ASP A 177 4.38 -6.25 0.53
N TYR A 178 3.90 -5.28 1.31
CA TYR A 178 2.47 -5.13 1.57
C TYR A 178 2.11 -3.74 2.08
N ALA A 179 0.81 -3.46 2.10
CA ALA A 179 0.22 -2.33 2.78
C ALA A 179 -0.80 -2.78 3.83
N ILE A 180 -1.02 -1.95 4.84
CA ILE A 180 -2.17 -2.03 5.73
C ILE A 180 -2.98 -0.75 5.56
N TYR A 181 -4.30 -0.87 5.44
CA TYR A 181 -5.20 0.27 5.57
C TYR A 181 -6.23 0.02 6.68
N THR A 182 -6.72 1.10 7.26
CA THR A 182 -7.76 1.06 8.28
C THR A 182 -9.02 1.72 7.73
N GLN A 183 -10.17 1.07 7.83
CA GLN A 183 -11.46 1.63 7.41
C GLN A 183 -12.52 1.55 8.53
N TRP A 184 -13.50 2.46 8.50
CA TRP A 184 -14.72 2.31 9.30
C TRP A 184 -15.66 1.32 8.64
N VAL A 185 -16.15 0.37 9.42
CA VAL A 185 -17.23 -0.53 9.02
C VAL A 185 -18.41 -0.27 9.94
N PHE A 186 -19.56 0.07 9.34
CA PHE A 186 -20.79 0.21 10.09
C PHE A 186 -21.34 -1.17 10.43
N LEU A 187 -21.51 -1.43 11.72
CA LEU A 187 -22.21 -2.56 12.26
C LEU A 187 -23.66 -2.14 12.47
N HIS A 188 -24.59 -2.84 11.81
CA HIS A 188 -25.99 -2.80 12.21
C HIS A 188 -26.14 -3.70 13.44
N LEU A 189 -26.48 -3.08 14.57
CA LEU A 189 -26.85 -3.74 15.81
C LEU A 189 -28.37 -3.74 15.97
#